data_AF-A0A2V5PD20-F1
#
_entry.id   AF-A0A2V5PD20-F1
#
_cell.length_a   1.000
_cell.length_b   1.000
_cell.length_c   1.000
_cell.angle_alpha   90.00
_cell.angle_beta   90.00
_cell.angle_gamma   90.00
#
_symmetry.space_group_name_H-M   'P 1'
#
loop_
_entity.id
_entity.type
_entity.pdbx_description
1 polymer ?
#
loop_
_entity_poly.entity_id
_entity_poly.type
_entity_poly.pdbx_seq_one_letter_code
_entity_poly.pdbx_strand_id
1 'polypeptide(L)' 'MSEAQKFAESVLQGAPGALTQTKRLVDELWWRSVKEDVDLALKYHLEARESDEAREGIAAFNEKRKAKWAV' A
#
# COMPACT_ATOMS: atom_id res chain seq x y z
N MET A 1 -21.97 1.92 -14.33
CA MET A 1 -20.76 2.34 -13.58
C MET A 1 -19.76 2.89 -14.57
N SER A 2 -19.19 4.08 -14.32
CA SER A 2 -18.12 4.64 -15.17
C SER A 2 -16.79 3.92 -14.90
N GLU A 3 -15.83 4.04 -15.83
CA GLU A 3 -14.48 3.49 -15.61
C GLU A 3 -13.81 4.09 -14.36
N ALA A 4 -14.00 5.39 -14.12
CA ALA A 4 -13.50 6.03 -12.90
C ALA A 4 -14.06 5.38 -11.62
N GLN A 5 -15.34 4.99 -11.60
CA GLN A 5 -15.93 4.29 -10.47
C GLN A 5 -15.33 2.90 -10.26
N LYS A 6 -15.09 2.15 -11.35
CA LYS A 6 -14.41 0.84 -11.27
C LYS A 6 -13.01 0.95 -10.69
N PHE A 7 -12.25 1.98 -11.09
CA PHE A 7 -10.92 2.24 -10.52
C PHE A 7 -11.00 2.62 -9.05
N ALA A 8 -11.95 3.47 -8.66
CA ALA A 8 -12.15 3.82 -7.25
C ALA A 8 -12.45 2.57 -6.40
N GLU A 9 -13.33 1.67 -6.87
CA GLU A 9 -13.63 0.42 -6.19
C GLU A 9 -12.42 -0.50 -6.02
N SER A 10 -11.55 -0.56 -7.05
CA SER A 10 -10.29 -1.32 -7.00
C SER A 10 -9.34 -0.75 -5.94
N VAL A 11 -9.16 0.57 -5.90
CA VAL A 11 -8.31 1.24 -4.90
C VAL A 11 -8.84 1.00 -3.49
N LEU A 12 -10.17 1.02 -3.28
CA LEU A 12 -10.79 0.76 -1.98
C LEU A 12 -10.60 -0.68 -1.46
N GLN A 13 -10.08 -1.61 -2.27
CA GLN A 13 -9.70 -2.95 -1.77
C GLN A 13 -8.36 -2.93 -1.01
N GLY A 14 -7.50 -1.94 -1.24
CA GLY A 14 -6.18 -1.84 -0.61
C GLY A 14 -6.24 -1.27 0.81
N ALA A 15 -5.19 -1.54 1.59
CA ALA A 15 -5.02 -0.98 2.92
C ALA A 15 -4.82 0.56 2.86
N PRO A 16 -5.63 1.37 3.56
CA PRO A 16 -5.62 2.83 3.41
C PRO A 16 -4.29 3.48 3.81
N GLY A 17 -3.64 3.01 4.88
CA GLY A 17 -2.33 3.47 5.32
C GLY A 17 -1.24 3.14 4.29
N ALA A 18 -1.18 1.88 3.84
CA ALA A 18 -0.25 1.46 2.80
C ALA A 18 -0.43 2.23 1.48
N LEU A 19 -1.67 2.50 1.06
CA LEU A 19 -1.96 3.30 -0.13
C LEU A 19 -1.49 4.75 0.02
N THR A 20 -1.68 5.33 1.21
CA THR A 20 -1.21 6.69 1.53
C THR A 20 0.31 6.77 1.46
N GLN A 21 1.00 5.80 2.07
CA GLN A 21 2.46 5.71 2.03
C GLN A 21 2.98 5.48 0.61
N THR A 22 2.32 4.64 -0.20
CA THR A 22 2.70 4.38 -1.59
C THR A 22 2.62 5.64 -2.44
N LYS A 23 1.56 6.45 -2.30
CA LYS A 23 1.43 7.73 -3.01
C LYS A 23 2.55 8.68 -2.64
N ARG A 24 2.85 8.80 -1.35
CA ARG A 24 3.96 9.63 -0.86
C ARG A 24 5.31 9.16 -1.42
N LEU A 25 5.57 7.86 -1.40
CA LEU A 25 6.77 7.29 -1.98
C LEU A 25 6.90 7.67 -3.46
N VAL A 26 5.84 7.48 -4.27
CA VAL A 26 5.85 7.83 -5.70
C VAL A 26 6.19 9.31 -5.94
N ASP A 27 5.68 10.21 -5.11
CA ASP A 27 6.01 11.65 -5.19
C ASP A 27 7.50 11.93 -4.87
N GLU A 28 8.17 11.07 -4.09
CA GLU A 28 9.57 11.22 -3.69
C GLU A 28 10.59 10.55 -4.63
N LEU A 29 10.16 9.65 -5.53
CA LEU A 29 11.01 8.85 -6.44
C LEU A 29 11.52 9.63 -7.67
N TRP A 30 11.47 10.95 -7.67
CA TRP A 30 12.03 11.78 -8.74
C TRP A 30 13.49 12.14 -8.42
N TRP A 31 14.25 12.56 -9.44
CA TRP A 31 15.58 13.19 -9.39
C TRP A 31 16.77 12.40 -8.77
N ARG A 32 16.54 11.26 -8.13
CA ARG A 32 17.57 10.42 -7.48
C ARG A 32 18.08 9.30 -8.39
N SER A 33 19.17 8.66 -7.98
CA SER A 33 19.60 7.43 -8.64
C SER A 33 18.69 6.25 -8.26
N VAL A 34 18.60 5.26 -9.15
CA VAL A 34 17.81 4.03 -8.89
C VAL A 34 18.22 3.35 -7.58
N LYS A 35 19.50 3.39 -7.20
CA LYS A 35 19.97 2.80 -5.93
C LYS A 35 19.33 3.52 -4.74
N GLU A 36 19.36 4.85 -4.72
CA GLU A 36 18.77 5.64 -3.63
C GLU A 36 17.26 5.46 -3.54
N ASP A 37 16.60 5.33 -4.68
CA ASP A 37 15.17 5.05 -4.77
C ASP A 37 14.80 3.66 -4.23
N VAL A 38 15.62 2.64 -4.49
CA VAL A 38 15.46 1.30 -3.90
C VAL A 38 15.66 1.35 -2.38
N ASP A 39 16.69 2.06 -1.91
CA ASP A 39 16.96 2.22 -0.48
C ASP A 39 15.78 2.95 0.22
N LEU A 40 15.19 3.95 -0.42
CA LEU A 40 13.99 4.65 0.06
C LEU A 40 12.76 3.74 0.08
N ALA A 41 12.50 3.03 -1.01
CA ALA A 41 11.36 2.11 -1.11
C ALA A 41 11.45 1.00 -0.06
N LEU A 42 12.66 0.51 0.24
CA LEU A 42 12.89 -0.47 1.30
C LEU A 42 12.51 0.10 2.68
N LYS A 43 12.86 1.36 2.98
CA LYS A 43 12.45 2.00 4.24
C LYS A 43 10.93 2.03 4.39
N TYR A 44 10.23 2.52 3.38
CA TYR A 44 8.75 2.52 3.35
C TYR A 44 8.17 1.11 3.51
N HIS A 45 8.77 0.12 2.85
CA HIS A 45 8.34 -1.27 2.97
C HIS A 45 8.45 -1.81 4.40
N LEU A 46 9.59 -1.58 5.07
CA LEU A 46 9.80 -2.04 6.44
C LEU A 46 8.83 -1.39 7.42
N GLU A 47 8.57 -0.09 7.29
CA GLU A 47 7.57 0.62 8.10
C GLU A 47 6.16 0.05 7.89
N ALA A 48 5.75 -0.17 6.63
CA ALA A 48 4.46 -0.77 6.33
C ALA A 48 4.35 -2.22 6.81
N ARG A 49 5.45 -2.99 6.81
CA ARG A 49 5.46 -4.43 7.16
C ARG A 49 5.13 -4.69 8.63
N GLU A 50 5.50 -3.78 9.52
CA GLU A 50 5.24 -3.85 10.96
C GLU A 50 3.81 -3.42 11.35
N SER A 51 3.02 -2.90 10.39
CA SER A 51 1.70 -2.34 10.66
C SER A 51 0.62 -3.39 10.97
N ASP A 52 -0.44 -2.95 11.66
CA ASP A 52 -1.65 -3.76 11.85
C ASP A 52 -2.33 -4.10 10.52
N GLU A 53 -2.26 -3.20 9.53
CA GLU A 53 -2.75 -3.44 8.18
C GLU A 53 -2.01 -4.61 7.51
N ALA A 54 -0.69 -4.70 7.65
CA ALA A 54 0.08 -5.82 7.10
C ALA A 54 -0.30 -7.15 7.77
N ARG A 55 -0.49 -7.14 9.10
CA ARG A 55 -0.92 -8.33 9.86
C ARG A 55 -2.31 -8.79 9.40
N GLU A 56 -3.26 -7.88 9.28
CA GLU A 56 -4.61 -8.18 8.81
C GLU A 56 -4.62 -8.61 7.35
N GLY A 57 -3.86 -7.98 6.47
CA GLY A 57 -3.77 -8.36 5.06
C GLY A 57 -3.28 -9.80 4.88
N ILE A 58 -2.26 -10.20 5.64
CA ILE A 58 -1.76 -11.58 5.65
C ILE A 58 -2.80 -12.55 6.21
N ALA A 59 -3.46 -12.20 7.33
CA ALA A 59 -4.50 -13.04 7.92
C ALA A 59 -5.69 -13.23 6.97
N ALA A 60 -6.20 -12.15 6.38
CA ALA A 60 -7.30 -12.17 5.43
C ALA A 60 -6.98 -13.00 4.17
N PHE A 61 -5.75 -12.90 3.66
CA PHE A 61 -5.27 -13.74 2.55
C PHE A 61 -5.29 -15.22 2.92
N ASN A 62 -4.70 -15.60 4.07
CA ASN A 62 -4.65 -16.98 4.53
C ASN A 62 -6.05 -17.56 4.81
N GLU A 63 -6.96 -16.74 5.34
CA GLU A 63 -8.34 -17.09 5.63
C GLU A 63 -9.28 -16.98 4.41
N LYS A 64 -8.76 -16.57 3.24
CA LYS A 64 -9.53 -16.37 1.98
C LYS A 64 -10.76 -15.48 2.14
N ARG A 65 -10.64 -14.42 2.94
CA ARG A 65 -11.68 -13.43 3.17
C ARG A 65 -11.24 -12.04 2.75
N LYS A 66 -12.18 -11.11 2.67
CA LYS A 66 -11.84 -9.69 2.55
C LYS A 66 -11.16 -9.21 3.82
N ALA A 67 -10.15 -8.37 3.65
CA ALA A 67 -9.48 -7.70 4.75
C ALA A 67 -10.43 -6.69 5.40
N LYS A 68 -10.30 -6.55 6.72
CA LYS A 68 -10.99 -5.59 7.57
C LYS A 68 -9.97 -4.57 8.02
N TRP A 69 -9.70 -3.59 7.16
CA TRP A 69 -8.73 -2.55 7.44
C TRP A 69 -9.11 -1.79 8.72
N ALA A 70 -8.18 -1.70 9.67
CA ALA A 70 -8.30 -0.79 10.80
C ALA A 70 -8.21 0.65 10.27
N VAL A 71 -9.10 1.52 10.71
CA VAL A 71 -9.11 2.95 10.34
C VAL A 71 -8.41 3.76 11.42
#